data_AF-A0A0D8BC41-F1
#
_entry.id   AF-A0A0D8BC41-F1
#
_cell.length_a   1.000
_cell.length_b   1.000
_cell.length_c   1.000
_cell.angle_alpha   90.00
_cell.angle_beta   90.00
_cell.angle_gamma   90.00
#
_symmetry.space_group_name_H-M   'P 1'
#
loop_
_entity.id
_entity.type
_entity.pdbx_description
1 polymer ?
#
loop_
_entity_poly.entity_id
_entity_poly.type
_entity_poly.pdbx_seq_one_letter_code
_entity_poly.pdbx_strand_id
1 'polypeptide(L)'
;DETTVVEGSGDPDQIAGRVSQIRNEIEKSDSDYDREKLQERLAKLAGGVAVIKVGAATEVELKEKKHRIEDAVSNAKAAVEEGIVAGGGVALLQASITAFEKLDLSGDEATGARIVALALAAPLRQIASNAGFEGGVVVEKVRDLPVGHGLNAATGEYVDLIAAGIIDPVKVTRSALQNAASIAGLFLTIEVVVADRPSVGGAGAGDGADAMAGMGF
;
A
#
# COMPACT_ATOMS: atom_id res chain seq x y z
N ASP A 1 0.41 30.03 14.70
CA ASP A 1 -0.56 30.24 15.79
C ASP A 1 -1.63 29.18 15.74
N GLU A 2 -1.84 28.47 16.85
CA GLU A 2 -2.93 27.51 17.06
C GLU A 2 -3.81 28.04 18.21
N THR A 3 -5.12 28.10 17.98
CA THR A 3 -6.11 28.52 19.00
C THR A 3 -7.01 27.34 19.33
N THR A 4 -7.07 26.97 20.61
CA THR A 4 -7.93 25.89 21.13
C THR A 4 -9.08 26.49 21.93
N VAL A 5 -10.31 26.05 21.64
CA VAL A 5 -11.51 26.40 22.41
C VAL A 5 -11.91 25.17 23.22
N VAL A 6 -11.92 25.30 24.54
CA VAL A 6 -12.28 24.23 25.50
C VAL A 6 -13.65 24.57 26.09
N GLU A 7 -14.54 23.59 26.21
CA GLU A 7 -15.91 23.77 26.74
C GLU A 7 -16.74 24.83 26.00
N GLY A 8 -16.80 24.73 24.67
CA GLY A 8 -17.65 25.62 23.88
C GLY A 8 -19.14 25.51 24.26
N SER A 9 -19.78 26.66 24.52
CA SER A 9 -21.19 26.75 24.91
C SER A 9 -22.18 26.64 23.73
N GLY A 10 -21.79 25.90 22.69
CA GLY A 10 -22.61 25.71 21.49
C GLY A 10 -23.83 24.83 21.77
N ASP A 11 -24.93 25.10 21.07
CA ASP A 11 -26.15 24.29 21.14
C ASP A 11 -25.88 22.86 20.63
N PRO A 12 -26.04 21.81 21.46
CA PRO A 12 -25.80 20.42 21.06
C PRO A 12 -26.57 19.99 19.82
N ASP A 13 -27.80 20.47 19.64
CA ASP A 13 -28.66 20.07 18.53
C ASP A 13 -28.15 20.68 17.21
N GLN A 14 -27.64 21.91 17.25
CA GLN A 14 -27.03 22.55 16.08
C GLN A 14 -25.71 21.88 15.70
N ILE A 15 -24.91 21.46 16.69
CA ILE A 15 -23.67 20.71 16.45
C ILE A 15 -23.99 19.36 15.81
N ALA A 16 -24.97 18.62 16.35
CA ALA A 16 -25.41 17.34 15.80
C ALA A 16 -25.97 17.48 14.37
N GLY A 17 -26.74 18.54 14.11
CA GLY A 17 -27.22 18.88 12.78
C GLY A 17 -26.07 19.16 11.81
N ARG A 18 -25.06 19.92 12.25
CA ARG A 18 -23.88 20.23 11.43
C ARG A 18 -23.01 19.01 11.15
N VAL A 19 -22.82 18.15 12.15
CA VAL A 19 -22.13 16.85 12.01
C VAL A 19 -22.83 15.99 10.96
N SER A 20 -24.16 15.90 11.01
CA SER A 20 -24.95 15.12 10.06
C SER A 20 -24.87 15.67 8.64
N GLN A 21 -24.92 17.01 8.49
CA GLN A 21 -24.73 17.65 7.20
C GLN A 21 -23.37 17.33 6.58
N ILE A 22 -22.29 17.44 7.36
CA ILE A 22 -20.93 17.17 6.86
C ILE A 22 -20.75 15.71 6.47
N ARG A 23 -21.35 14.75 7.22
CA ARG A 23 -21.35 13.33 6.82
C ARG A 23 -21.98 13.14 5.43
N ASN A 24 -23.13 13.76 5.18
CA ASN A 24 -23.80 13.70 3.89
C ASN A 24 -22.98 14.37 2.76
N GLU A 25 -22.24 15.45 3.07
CA GLU A 25 -21.36 16.11 2.11
C GLU A 25 -20.14 15.24 1.76
N ILE A 26 -19.57 14.51 2.73
CA ILE A 26 -18.47 13.56 2.51
C ILE A 26 -18.90 12.44 1.55
N GLU A 27 -20.07 11.85 1.79
CA GLU A 27 -20.60 10.75 0.95
C GLU A 27 -20.87 11.19 -0.49
N LYS A 28 -21.23 12.46 -0.71
CA LYS A 28 -21.51 13.03 -2.02
C LYS A 28 -20.29 13.62 -2.72
N SER A 29 -19.13 13.64 -2.07
CA SER A 29 -17.93 14.24 -2.63
C SER A 29 -17.12 13.22 -3.44
N ASP A 30 -16.80 13.60 -4.67
CA ASP A 30 -15.95 12.82 -5.58
C ASP A 30 -14.45 13.17 -5.42
N SER A 31 -14.12 14.21 -4.65
CA SER A 31 -12.76 14.72 -4.45
C SER A 31 -12.16 14.22 -3.14
N ASP A 32 -11.04 13.54 -3.21
CA ASP A 32 -10.32 13.05 -2.02
C ASP A 32 -9.86 14.19 -1.12
N TYR A 33 -9.44 15.32 -1.71
CA TYR A 33 -9.08 16.53 -0.98
C TYR A 33 -10.27 17.08 -0.18
N ASP A 34 -11.45 17.13 -0.79
CA ASP A 34 -12.65 17.64 -0.12
C ASP A 34 -13.11 16.68 0.97
N ARG A 35 -13.07 15.35 0.72
CA ARG A 35 -13.36 14.36 1.76
C ARG A 35 -12.42 14.51 2.95
N GLU A 36 -11.12 14.67 2.73
CA GLU A 36 -10.13 14.86 3.79
C GLU A 36 -10.44 16.12 4.61
N LYS A 37 -10.70 17.25 3.94
CA LYS A 37 -11.02 18.52 4.63
C LYS A 37 -12.35 18.48 5.37
N LEU A 38 -13.36 17.81 4.81
CA LEU A 38 -14.63 17.61 5.49
C LEU A 38 -14.50 16.66 6.69
N GLN A 39 -13.67 15.61 6.60
CA GLN A 39 -13.35 14.73 7.72
C GLN A 39 -12.61 15.46 8.83
N GLU A 40 -11.65 16.34 8.52
CA GLU A 40 -10.98 17.18 9.52
C GLU A 40 -12.00 18.06 10.27
N ARG A 41 -12.95 18.67 9.55
CA ARG A 41 -14.00 19.51 10.16
C ARG A 41 -14.95 18.67 11.01
N LEU A 42 -15.36 17.51 10.52
CA LEU A 42 -16.20 16.56 11.25
C LEU A 42 -15.53 16.13 12.55
N ALA A 43 -14.25 15.78 12.51
CA ALA A 43 -13.48 15.36 13.67
C ALA A 43 -13.37 16.48 14.72
N LYS A 44 -13.14 17.74 14.29
CA LYS A 44 -13.12 18.90 15.19
C LYS A 44 -14.47 19.13 15.88
N LEU A 45 -15.58 18.92 15.17
CA LEU A 45 -16.93 19.08 15.74
C LEU A 45 -17.34 17.91 16.65
N ALA A 46 -16.90 16.70 16.33
CA ALA A 46 -17.19 15.49 17.12
C ALA A 46 -16.21 15.27 18.28
N GLY A 47 -15.23 16.17 18.48
CA GLY A 47 -14.20 16.03 19.52
C GLY A 47 -13.21 14.89 19.28
N GLY A 48 -13.17 14.33 18.05
CA GLY A 48 -12.42 13.12 17.70
C GLY A 48 -11.08 13.38 17.02
N VAL A 49 -10.33 14.41 17.45
CA VAL A 49 -9.00 14.70 16.87
C VAL A 49 -7.91 14.23 17.83
N ALA A 50 -7.17 13.20 17.43
CA ALA A 50 -5.95 12.77 18.10
C ALA A 50 -4.73 13.32 17.36
N VAL A 51 -3.77 13.89 18.09
CA VAL A 51 -2.50 14.39 17.54
C VAL A 51 -1.36 13.54 18.05
N ILE A 52 -0.60 12.92 17.14
CA ILE A 52 0.60 12.13 17.48
C ILE A 52 1.83 13.03 17.31
N LYS A 53 2.47 13.39 18.43
CA LYS A 53 3.71 14.18 18.41
C LYS A 53 4.91 13.24 18.36
N VAL A 54 5.64 13.26 17.25
CA VAL A 54 6.82 12.41 17.04
C VAL A 54 8.08 13.19 17.43
N GLY A 55 8.93 12.58 18.25
CA GLY A 55 10.24 13.12 18.63
C GLY A 55 11.37 12.14 18.31
N ALA A 56 12.53 12.70 17.94
CA ALA A 56 13.78 11.98 17.70
C ALA A 56 14.99 12.89 18.00
N ALA A 57 16.18 12.30 18.09
CA ALA A 57 17.41 13.03 18.46
C ALA A 57 18.01 13.80 17.28
N THR A 58 17.79 13.34 16.05
CA THR A 58 18.23 13.99 14.81
C THR A 58 17.07 14.19 13.84
N GLU A 59 17.22 15.12 12.89
CA GLU A 59 16.19 15.39 11.87
C GLU A 59 15.96 14.19 10.96
N VAL A 60 17.01 13.44 10.62
CA VAL A 60 16.93 12.24 9.77
C VAL A 60 16.10 11.16 10.45
N GLU A 61 16.36 10.88 11.73
CA GLU A 61 15.55 9.96 12.53
C GLU A 61 14.12 10.46 12.72
N LEU A 62 13.92 11.76 12.91
CA LEU A 62 12.60 12.36 13.06
C LEU A 62 11.75 12.08 11.82
N LYS A 63 12.33 12.28 10.63
CA LYS A 63 11.65 12.09 9.35
C LYS A 63 11.30 10.61 9.14
N GLU A 64 12.23 9.70 9.39
CA GLU A 64 11.99 8.26 9.25
C GLU A 64 10.91 7.78 10.24
N LYS A 65 11.02 8.15 11.52
CA LYS A 65 10.07 7.76 12.56
C LYS A 65 8.68 8.34 12.31
N LYS A 66 8.62 9.58 11.80
CA LYS A 66 7.36 10.21 11.39
C LYS A 66 6.69 9.41 10.27
N HIS A 67 7.42 9.10 9.19
CA HIS A 67 6.85 8.33 8.08
C HIS A 67 6.39 6.93 8.54
N ARG A 68 7.16 6.26 9.40
CA ARG A 68 6.78 4.95 9.95
C ARG A 68 5.47 5.01 10.74
N ILE A 69 5.23 6.10 11.47
CA ILE A 69 3.99 6.32 12.21
C ILE A 69 2.83 6.64 11.25
N GLU A 70 3.06 7.44 10.21
CA GLU A 70 2.07 7.73 9.17
C GLU A 70 1.61 6.45 8.45
N ASP A 71 2.57 5.57 8.11
CA ASP A 71 2.30 4.26 7.53
C ASP A 71 1.49 3.37 8.49
N ALA A 72 1.86 3.33 9.78
CA ALA A 72 1.15 2.54 10.78
C ALA A 72 -0.30 3.00 10.97
N VAL A 73 -0.55 4.32 11.00
CA VAL A 73 -1.90 4.89 11.09
C VAL A 73 -2.72 4.54 9.84
N SER A 74 -2.11 4.62 8.66
CA SER A 74 -2.77 4.30 7.39
C SER A 74 -3.13 2.82 7.29
N ASN A 75 -2.23 1.93 7.72
CA ASN A 75 -2.49 0.50 7.80
C ASN A 75 -3.60 0.17 8.81
N ALA A 76 -3.60 0.80 9.98
CA ALA A 76 -4.66 0.60 10.97
C ALA A 76 -6.03 1.04 10.43
N LYS A 77 -6.11 2.18 9.71
CA LYS A 77 -7.34 2.61 9.04
C LYS A 77 -7.80 1.60 7.99
N ALA A 78 -6.89 1.15 7.12
CA ALA A 78 -7.19 0.15 6.10
C ALA A 78 -7.67 -1.19 6.70
N ALA A 79 -7.11 -1.60 7.84
CA ALA A 79 -7.52 -2.81 8.56
C ALA A 79 -8.92 -2.68 9.16
N VAL A 80 -9.30 -1.49 9.64
CA VAL A 80 -10.66 -1.23 10.13
C VAL A 80 -11.69 -1.24 9.00
N GLU A 81 -11.30 -0.80 7.80
CA GLU A 81 -12.21 -0.71 6.65
C GLU A 81 -12.52 -2.07 6.01
N GLU A 82 -11.51 -2.88 5.71
CA GLU A 82 -11.69 -4.15 4.96
C GLU A 82 -11.26 -5.39 5.74
N GLY A 83 -10.82 -5.24 7.00
CA GLY A 83 -10.34 -6.35 7.82
C GLY A 83 -8.86 -6.69 7.59
N ILE A 84 -8.45 -7.83 8.13
CA ILE A 84 -7.05 -8.29 8.17
C ILE A 84 -6.92 -9.70 7.59
N VAL A 85 -5.73 -10.01 7.09
CA VAL A 85 -5.31 -11.33 6.61
C VAL A 85 -3.94 -11.69 7.17
N ALA A 86 -3.57 -12.97 7.05
CA ALA A 86 -2.22 -13.43 7.36
C ALA A 86 -1.20 -12.71 6.46
N GLY A 87 -0.23 -12.05 7.10
CA GLY A 87 0.72 -11.20 6.41
C GLY A 87 1.83 -11.97 5.70
N GLY A 88 2.95 -11.28 5.43
CA GLY A 88 4.17 -11.92 4.90
C GLY A 88 4.01 -12.49 3.47
N GLY A 89 3.02 -12.02 2.72
CA GLY A 89 2.70 -12.55 1.39
C GLY A 89 2.01 -13.92 1.38
N VAL A 90 1.70 -14.49 2.54
CA VAL A 90 1.09 -15.83 2.66
C VAL A 90 -0.35 -15.84 2.18
N ALA A 91 -1.13 -14.80 2.50
CA ALA A 91 -2.50 -14.68 2.03
C ALA A 91 -2.61 -14.73 0.50
N LEU A 92 -1.69 -14.07 -0.22
CA LEU A 92 -1.65 -14.07 -1.69
C LEU A 92 -1.37 -15.46 -2.25
N LEU A 93 -0.36 -16.14 -1.69
CA LEU A 93 0.01 -17.50 -2.10
C LEU A 93 -1.12 -18.49 -1.86
N GLN A 94 -1.69 -18.51 -0.66
CA GLN A 94 -2.74 -19.47 -0.30
C GLN A 94 -4.07 -19.19 -1.01
N ALA A 95 -4.43 -17.91 -1.19
CA ALA A 95 -5.60 -17.54 -1.99
C ALA A 95 -5.48 -18.03 -3.44
N SER A 96 -4.26 -17.99 -4.02
CA SER A 96 -4.02 -18.44 -5.38
C SER A 96 -4.44 -19.90 -5.59
N ILE A 97 -4.11 -20.80 -4.66
CA ILE A 97 -4.38 -22.24 -4.77
C ILE A 97 -5.89 -22.48 -4.98
N THR A 98 -6.71 -21.91 -4.10
CA THR A 98 -8.17 -22.09 -4.15
C THR A 98 -8.85 -21.31 -5.27
N ALA A 99 -8.26 -20.18 -5.69
CA ALA A 99 -8.84 -19.33 -6.73
C ALA A 99 -8.68 -19.94 -8.11
N PHE A 100 -7.50 -20.50 -8.42
CA PHE A 100 -7.21 -21.06 -9.74
C PHE A 100 -7.90 -22.41 -10.00
N GLU A 101 -8.16 -23.23 -8.97
CA GLU A 101 -8.90 -24.50 -9.09
C GLU A 101 -10.32 -24.33 -9.66
N LYS A 102 -10.91 -23.14 -9.50
CA LYS A 102 -12.29 -22.85 -9.92
C LYS A 102 -12.39 -22.33 -11.35
N LEU A 103 -11.26 -22.11 -12.02
CA LEU A 103 -11.21 -21.50 -13.34
C LEU A 103 -11.08 -22.59 -14.41
N ASP A 104 -12.03 -22.62 -15.35
CA ASP A 104 -11.96 -23.45 -16.55
C ASP A 104 -11.36 -22.62 -17.69
N LEU A 105 -10.02 -22.67 -17.81
CA LEU A 105 -9.26 -21.86 -18.77
C LEU A 105 -8.49 -22.74 -19.73
N SER A 106 -8.33 -22.27 -20.98
CA SER A 106 -7.56 -22.97 -22.01
C SER A 106 -6.68 -21.99 -22.79
N GLY A 107 -5.72 -22.53 -23.55
CA GLY A 107 -4.83 -21.72 -24.40
C GLY A 107 -4.07 -20.62 -23.65
N ASP A 108 -4.11 -19.40 -24.18
CA ASP A 108 -3.38 -18.25 -23.65
C ASP A 108 -3.94 -17.74 -22.32
N GLU A 109 -5.24 -17.92 -22.07
CA GLU A 109 -5.85 -17.55 -20.79
C GLU A 109 -5.29 -18.39 -19.64
N ALA A 110 -5.11 -19.69 -19.87
CA ALA A 110 -4.45 -20.58 -18.91
C ALA A 110 -2.98 -20.18 -18.69
N THR A 111 -2.29 -19.66 -19.71
CA THR A 111 -0.95 -19.10 -19.56
C THR A 111 -0.96 -17.85 -18.69
N GLY A 112 -1.90 -16.93 -18.92
CA GLY A 112 -2.09 -15.73 -18.08
C GLY A 112 -2.33 -16.08 -16.62
N ALA A 113 -3.20 -17.05 -16.34
CA ALA A 113 -3.45 -17.54 -15.00
C ALA A 113 -2.18 -18.07 -14.31
N ARG A 114 -1.34 -18.85 -15.03
CA ARG A 114 -0.05 -19.32 -14.51
C ARG A 114 0.92 -18.19 -14.19
N ILE A 115 0.94 -17.13 -14.99
CA ILE A 115 1.77 -15.94 -14.72
C ILE A 115 1.37 -15.30 -13.40
N VAL A 116 0.06 -15.11 -13.18
CA VAL A 116 -0.46 -14.55 -11.92
C VAL A 116 -0.15 -15.48 -10.74
N ALA A 117 -0.35 -16.79 -10.87
CA ALA A 117 -0.03 -17.76 -9.83
C ALA A 117 1.46 -17.72 -9.41
N LEU A 118 2.36 -17.58 -10.38
CA LEU A 118 3.80 -17.42 -10.12
C LEU A 118 4.11 -16.08 -9.42
N ALA A 119 3.47 -15.00 -9.86
CA ALA A 119 3.65 -13.66 -9.29
C ALA A 119 3.15 -13.55 -7.84
N LEU A 120 2.05 -14.24 -7.50
CA LEU A 120 1.50 -14.24 -6.13
C LEU A 120 2.44 -14.88 -5.10
N ALA A 121 3.37 -15.73 -5.52
CA ALA A 121 4.42 -16.28 -4.66
C ALA A 121 5.62 -15.32 -4.45
N ALA A 122 5.76 -14.29 -5.29
CA ALA A 122 6.93 -13.41 -5.28
C ALA A 122 7.09 -12.61 -3.98
N PRO A 123 6.04 -12.05 -3.34
CA PRO A 123 6.18 -11.32 -2.09
C PRO A 123 6.76 -12.17 -0.95
N LEU A 124 6.21 -13.38 -0.73
CA LEU A 124 6.73 -14.31 0.28
C LEU A 124 8.18 -14.71 -0.03
N ARG A 125 8.47 -15.03 -1.30
CA ARG A 125 9.83 -15.38 -1.73
C ARG A 125 10.83 -14.25 -1.45
N GLN A 126 10.44 -13.00 -1.72
CA GLN A 126 11.28 -11.84 -1.50
C GLN A 126 11.53 -11.60 -0.01
N ILE A 127 10.49 -11.71 0.82
CA ILE A 127 10.61 -11.56 2.29
C ILE A 127 11.53 -12.64 2.85
N ALA A 128 11.36 -13.90 2.44
CA ALA A 128 12.21 -15.01 2.85
C ALA A 128 13.68 -14.80 2.44
N SER A 129 13.92 -14.39 1.20
CA SER A 129 15.26 -14.10 0.67
C SER A 129 15.95 -12.97 1.43
N ASN A 130 15.24 -11.88 1.71
CA ASN A 130 15.75 -10.76 2.49
C ASN A 130 16.09 -11.16 3.94
N ALA A 131 15.43 -12.18 4.48
CA ALA A 131 15.69 -12.75 5.79
C ALA A 131 16.77 -13.86 5.78
N GLY A 132 17.39 -14.14 4.63
CA GLY A 132 18.48 -15.13 4.49
C GLY A 132 18.01 -16.57 4.29
N PHE A 133 16.72 -16.80 4.02
CA PHE A 133 16.17 -18.12 3.72
C PHE A 133 16.09 -18.38 2.21
N GLU A 134 16.10 -19.65 1.82
CA GLU A 134 15.89 -20.03 0.41
C GLU A 134 14.40 -19.89 0.06
N GLY A 135 14.07 -18.84 -0.69
CA GLY A 135 12.69 -18.43 -0.93
C GLY A 135 11.85 -19.46 -1.70
N GLY A 136 12.45 -20.29 -2.56
CA GLY A 136 11.74 -21.37 -3.24
C GLY A 136 11.19 -22.42 -2.26
N VAL A 137 12.06 -22.93 -1.39
CA VAL A 137 11.75 -23.90 -0.34
C VAL A 137 10.74 -23.34 0.64
N VAL A 138 10.85 -22.06 1.01
CA VAL A 138 9.84 -21.41 1.88
C VAL A 138 8.48 -21.37 1.21
N VAL A 139 8.41 -20.95 -0.07
CA VAL A 139 7.14 -20.91 -0.81
C VAL A 139 6.51 -22.30 -0.89
N GLU A 140 7.26 -23.32 -1.29
CA GLU A 140 6.72 -24.68 -1.39
C GLU A 140 6.25 -25.18 -0.02
N LYS A 141 7.03 -24.95 1.05
CA LYS A 141 6.61 -25.36 2.39
C LYS A 141 5.33 -24.65 2.85
N VAL A 142 5.17 -23.36 2.58
CA VAL A 142 3.96 -22.60 2.98
C VAL A 142 2.72 -23.03 2.20
N ARG A 143 2.86 -23.51 0.96
CA ARG A 143 1.73 -24.06 0.17
C ARG A 143 1.06 -25.23 0.87
N ASP A 144 1.83 -26.08 1.53
CA ASP A 144 1.33 -27.29 2.20
C ASP A 144 0.85 -27.04 3.65
N LEU A 145 1.00 -25.81 4.15
CA LEU A 145 0.58 -25.45 5.50
C LEU A 145 -0.91 -25.09 5.56
N PRO A 146 -1.54 -25.21 6.75
CA PRO A 146 -2.90 -24.72 6.95
C PRO A 146 -3.04 -23.25 6.58
N VAL A 147 -4.25 -22.86 6.17
CA VAL A 147 -4.55 -21.46 5.85
C VAL A 147 -4.20 -20.57 7.05
N GLY A 148 -3.50 -19.48 6.79
CA GLY A 148 -3.03 -18.54 7.81
C GLY A 148 -1.70 -18.91 8.48
N HIS A 149 -1.16 -20.11 8.24
CA HIS A 149 0.17 -20.49 8.71
C HIS A 149 1.25 -20.14 7.69
N GLY A 150 2.39 -19.65 8.18
CA GLY A 150 3.49 -19.22 7.32
C GLY A 150 4.78 -18.96 8.06
N LEU A 151 5.79 -18.49 7.32
CA LEU A 151 7.10 -18.15 7.88
C LEU A 151 7.04 -16.81 8.62
N ASN A 152 7.36 -16.83 9.91
CA ASN A 152 7.80 -15.64 10.62
C ASN A 152 9.26 -15.36 10.24
N ALA A 153 9.48 -14.44 9.31
CA ALA A 153 10.81 -14.13 8.79
C ALA A 153 11.76 -13.52 9.84
N ALA A 154 11.25 -12.99 10.96
CA ALA A 154 12.07 -12.45 12.03
C ALA A 154 12.66 -13.56 12.93
N THR A 155 11.96 -14.69 13.09
CA THR A 155 12.40 -15.81 13.95
C THR A 155 12.84 -17.04 13.16
N GLY A 156 12.40 -17.18 11.91
CA GLY A 156 12.60 -18.37 11.07
C GLY A 156 11.61 -19.50 11.31
N GLU A 157 10.62 -19.30 12.18
CA GLU A 157 9.65 -20.33 12.55
C GLU A 157 8.39 -20.30 11.69
N TYR A 158 7.74 -21.45 11.52
CA TYR A 158 6.47 -21.57 10.83
C TYR A 158 5.34 -21.60 11.85
N VAL A 159 4.49 -20.58 11.84
CA VAL A 159 3.48 -20.33 12.88
C VAL A 159 2.17 -19.87 12.27
N ASP A 160 1.09 -19.90 13.05
CA ASP A 160 -0.12 -19.13 12.74
C ASP A 160 0.23 -17.64 12.78
N LEU A 161 0.22 -17.00 11.61
CA LEU A 161 0.66 -15.62 11.47
C LEU A 161 -0.29 -14.64 12.15
N ILE A 162 -1.58 -14.92 12.18
CA ILE A 162 -2.56 -14.05 12.84
C ILE A 162 -2.38 -14.14 14.35
N ALA A 163 -2.21 -15.35 14.89
CA ALA A 163 -1.93 -15.54 16.31
C ALA A 163 -0.58 -14.94 16.73
N ALA A 164 0.41 -14.94 15.83
CA ALA A 164 1.71 -14.30 16.04
C ALA A 164 1.70 -12.76 15.84
N GLY A 165 0.56 -12.17 15.44
CA GLY A 165 0.42 -10.74 15.20
C GLY A 165 1.04 -10.24 13.87
N ILE A 166 1.38 -11.15 12.96
CA ILE A 166 1.89 -10.86 11.62
C ILE A 166 0.70 -10.77 10.67
N ILE A 167 0.11 -9.59 10.63
CA ILE A 167 -1.15 -9.32 9.92
C ILE A 167 -0.96 -8.20 8.89
N ASP A 168 -1.63 -8.33 7.75
CA ASP A 168 -1.70 -7.30 6.73
C ASP A 168 -3.16 -6.87 6.52
N PRO A 169 -3.44 -5.57 6.29
CA PRO A 169 -4.78 -5.12 5.92
C PRO A 169 -5.22 -5.69 4.57
N VAL A 170 -6.45 -6.23 4.49
CA VAL A 170 -7.02 -6.79 3.25
C VAL A 170 -6.96 -5.79 2.10
N LYS A 171 -7.33 -4.54 2.38
CA LYS A 171 -7.33 -3.44 1.41
C LYS A 171 -5.97 -3.25 0.76
N VAL A 172 -4.88 -3.34 1.53
CA VAL A 172 -3.52 -3.13 1.04
C VAL A 172 -3.12 -4.29 0.14
N THR A 173 -3.31 -5.52 0.60
CA THR A 173 -2.97 -6.74 -0.16
C THR A 173 -3.74 -6.80 -1.49
N ARG A 174 -5.05 -6.51 -1.47
CA ARG A 174 -5.90 -6.48 -2.67
C ARG A 174 -5.51 -5.36 -3.63
N SER A 175 -5.36 -4.14 -3.12
CA SER A 175 -5.01 -2.97 -3.94
C SER A 175 -3.65 -3.13 -4.60
N ALA A 176 -2.65 -3.65 -3.87
CA ALA A 176 -1.33 -3.92 -4.41
C ALA A 176 -1.38 -4.89 -5.60
N LEU A 177 -2.12 -6.00 -5.47
CA LEU A 177 -2.29 -6.98 -6.55
C LEU A 177 -3.02 -6.37 -7.76
N GLN A 178 -4.12 -5.66 -7.53
CA GLN A 178 -4.92 -5.08 -8.61
C GLN A 178 -4.15 -4.01 -9.40
N ASN A 179 -3.42 -3.14 -8.71
CA ASN A 179 -2.60 -2.12 -9.35
C ASN A 179 -1.43 -2.74 -10.13
N ALA A 180 -0.76 -3.73 -9.55
CA ALA A 180 0.32 -4.46 -10.23
C ALA A 180 -0.19 -5.18 -11.49
N ALA A 181 -1.32 -5.88 -11.40
CA ALA A 181 -1.94 -6.57 -12.52
C ALA A 181 -2.43 -5.60 -13.61
N SER A 182 -2.96 -4.44 -13.22
CA SER A 182 -3.40 -3.40 -14.17
C SER A 182 -2.24 -2.87 -15.01
N ILE A 183 -1.11 -2.51 -14.37
CA ILE A 183 0.07 -2.06 -15.08
C ILE A 183 0.69 -3.18 -15.90
N ALA A 184 0.82 -4.40 -15.35
CA ALA A 184 1.36 -5.54 -16.08
C ALA A 184 0.53 -5.89 -17.32
N GLY A 185 -0.80 -5.88 -17.20
CA GLY A 185 -1.71 -6.13 -18.31
C GLY A 185 -1.55 -5.10 -19.43
N LEU A 186 -1.40 -3.82 -19.08
CA LEU A 186 -1.06 -2.79 -20.06
C LEU A 186 0.29 -3.08 -20.73
N PHE A 187 1.34 -3.30 -19.93
CA PHE A 187 2.71 -3.54 -20.42
C PHE A 187 2.82 -4.73 -21.38
N LEU A 188 2.10 -5.84 -21.12
CA LEU A 188 2.11 -7.03 -21.97
C LEU A 188 1.51 -6.80 -23.37
N THR A 189 0.72 -5.74 -23.54
CA THR A 189 0.07 -5.38 -24.82
C THR A 189 0.82 -4.29 -25.61
N ILE A 190 1.92 -3.77 -25.06
CA ILE A 190 2.73 -2.74 -25.71
C ILE A 190 3.60 -3.40 -26.79
N GLU A 191 3.31 -3.12 -28.06
CA GLU A 191 4.17 -3.51 -29.18
C GLU A 191 5.21 -2.43 -29.54
N VAL A 192 4.89 -1.16 -29.30
CA VAL A 192 5.71 -0.02 -29.70
C VAL A 192 5.78 1.02 -28.58
N VAL A 193 6.99 1.50 -28.31
CA VAL A 193 7.26 2.64 -27.42
C VAL A 193 7.88 3.75 -28.24
N VAL A 194 7.28 4.94 -28.19
CA VAL A 194 7.84 6.17 -28.77
C VAL A 194 8.44 6.97 -27.62
N ALA A 195 9.74 7.22 -27.68
CA ALA A 195 10.48 7.98 -26.67
C ALA A 195 11.29 9.09 -27.31
N ASP A 196 11.53 10.16 -26.56
CA ASP A 196 12.45 11.21 -26.97
C ASP A 196 13.86 10.65 -27.14
N ARG A 197 14.59 11.14 -28.15
CA ARG A 197 15.99 10.77 -28.35
C ARG A 197 16.78 11.18 -27.10
N PRO A 198 17.61 10.29 -26.52
CA PRO A 198 18.49 10.67 -25.42
C PRO A 198 19.33 11.89 -25.81
N SER A 199 19.28 12.95 -24.99
CA SER A 199 20.14 14.10 -25.22
C SER A 199 21.60 13.70 -25.02
N VAL A 200 22.47 14.10 -25.94
CA VAL A 200 23.91 13.94 -25.78
C VAL A 200 24.36 15.00 -24.77
N GLY A 201 24.32 14.66 -23.48
CA GLY A 201 24.75 15.56 -22.40
C GLY A 201 24.09 15.35 -21.03
N GLY A 202 23.80 14.11 -20.65
CA GLY A 202 23.04 13.81 -19.43
C GLY A 202 23.73 12.86 -18.45
N ALA A 203 25.06 12.98 -18.27
CA ALA A 203 25.74 12.36 -17.14
C ALA A 203 26.92 13.24 -16.69
N GLY A 204 26.68 14.08 -15.68
CA GLY A 204 27.70 14.61 -14.77
C GLY A 204 28.72 15.62 -15.32
N ALA A 205 28.37 16.91 -15.30
CA ALA A 205 29.26 18.05 -15.03
C ALA A 205 28.32 19.26 -14.90
N GLY A 206 28.19 19.90 -13.73
CA GLY A 206 29.22 20.80 -13.21
C GLY A 206 29.06 22.14 -13.92
N ASP A 207 28.59 23.15 -13.19
CA ASP A 207 28.38 24.53 -13.64
C ASP A 207 29.44 25.04 -14.62
N GLY A 208 28.99 25.69 -15.70
CA GLY A 208 29.79 26.72 -16.38
C GLY A 208 29.90 26.62 -17.90
N ALA A 209 29.39 27.68 -18.54
CA ALA A 209 29.81 28.28 -19.81
C ALA A 209 29.38 27.64 -21.15
N ASP A 210 28.55 28.42 -21.86
CA ASP A 210 28.58 28.71 -23.30
C ASP A 210 29.36 27.77 -24.24
N ALA A 211 28.69 27.22 -25.25
CA ALA A 211 29.02 27.50 -26.65
C ALA A 211 28.04 26.85 -27.64
N MET A 212 27.59 27.69 -28.57
CA MET A 212 26.83 27.39 -29.79
C MET A 212 27.58 26.48 -30.77
N ALA A 213 26.87 25.52 -31.39
CA ALA A 213 27.01 25.00 -32.77
C ALA A 213 26.24 23.67 -32.85
N GLY A 214 25.46 23.31 -33.85
CA GLY A 214 25.32 23.72 -35.24
C GLY A 214 24.81 22.50 -36.01
N MET A 215 23.80 22.72 -36.87
CA MET A 215 23.25 21.89 -37.96
C MET A 215 23.76 20.46 -38.20
N GLY A 216 22.82 19.54 -38.44
CA GLY A 216 23.02 18.41 -39.36
C GLY A 216 21.94 17.33 -39.28
N PHE A 217 20.98 17.42 -40.22
CA PHE A 217 19.96 16.43 -40.64
C PHE A 217 19.11 15.71 -39.58
#